data_AF-A0A2D9Q664-F1
#
_entry.id   AF-A0A2D9Q664-F1
#
_cell.length_a   1.000
_cell.length_b   1.000
_cell.length_c   1.000
_cell.angle_alpha   90.00
_cell.angle_beta   90.00
_cell.angle_gamma   90.00
#
_symmetry.space_group_name_H-M   'P 1'
#
loop_
_entity.id
_entity.type
_entity.pdbx_description
1 polymer ?
#
loop_
_entity_poly.entity_id
_entity_poly.type
_entity_poly.pdbx_seq_one_letter_code
_entity_poly.pdbx_strand_id
1 'polypeptide(L)'
;MSQGDLPEIFGLTWRPDAPLDFFQPLPKDAARSEVLTFLAQQHDAHLFLVANIWDHIIGAEPETFEGASWHAFSERFLEAVERGLKKQMESTLGDQLDSEVIPRRSMALMLERRRAHFLVDMRLMMRRLAHYMAVSVGQRMEWQRMMTRTRCLDGALKELFTEGVETPDGGRFGGKGFRSTWQEGVVAVATALHRQPDAPRDARPGQGYDGDLVAPMIRDIGLGLAMGDTPLDVMAANLGKVGSNQNGGWEDAGGRDLHVGAWHVGVLPPTAPLP
;
A
#
# COMPACT_ATOMS: atom_id res chain seq x y z
N MET A 1 1.41 13.56 -23.19
CA MET A 1 -0.03 13.42 -23.49
C MET A 1 -0.43 14.61 -24.34
N SER A 2 -0.96 14.36 -25.54
CA SER A 2 -1.48 15.44 -26.39
C SER A 2 -2.81 15.93 -25.83
N GLN A 3 -3.17 17.18 -26.13
CA GLN A 3 -4.45 17.75 -25.70
C GLN A 3 -5.60 16.96 -26.35
N GLY A 4 -6.34 16.22 -25.54
CA GLY A 4 -7.45 15.36 -25.99
C GLY A 4 -7.24 13.88 -25.73
N ASP A 5 -6.05 13.42 -25.35
CA ASP A 5 -5.83 12.02 -24.97
C ASP A 5 -6.57 11.66 -23.67
N LEU A 6 -7.12 10.45 -23.61
CA LEU A 6 -7.72 9.93 -22.37
C LEU A 6 -6.60 9.58 -21.38
N PRO A 7 -6.82 9.80 -20.07
CA PRO A 7 -5.81 9.48 -19.07
C PRO A 7 -5.46 7.98 -19.12
N GLU A 8 -4.20 7.67 -18.86
CA GLU A 8 -3.75 6.30 -18.73
C GLU A 8 -4.49 5.60 -17.57
N ILE A 9 -4.86 4.34 -17.78
CA ILE A 9 -5.36 3.49 -16.71
C ILE A 9 -4.17 2.72 -16.16
N PHE A 10 -3.56 3.24 -15.09
CA PHE A 10 -2.44 2.57 -14.43
C PHE A 10 -2.86 1.18 -13.94
N GLY A 11 -2.03 0.17 -14.17
CA GLY A 11 -2.32 -1.21 -13.78
C GLY A 11 -3.41 -1.90 -14.62
N LEU A 12 -3.77 -1.35 -15.80
CA LEU A 12 -4.78 -1.94 -16.69
C LEU A 12 -4.57 -3.46 -16.89
N THR A 13 -3.33 -3.83 -17.20
CA THR A 13 -2.90 -5.22 -17.46
C THR A 13 -2.43 -5.96 -16.22
N TRP A 14 -2.38 -5.31 -15.05
CA TRP A 14 -1.87 -5.94 -13.83
C TRP A 14 -2.67 -7.20 -13.48
N ARG A 15 -1.98 -8.30 -13.22
CA ARG A 15 -2.52 -9.56 -12.73
C ARG A 15 -1.54 -10.11 -11.68
N PRO A 16 -2.02 -10.87 -10.69
CA PRO A 16 -1.09 -11.60 -9.83
C PRO A 16 -0.39 -12.69 -10.66
N ASP A 17 0.94 -12.66 -10.68
CA ASP A 17 1.73 -13.63 -11.47
C ASP A 17 1.69 -15.06 -10.89
N ALA A 18 1.39 -15.19 -9.60
CA ALA A 18 1.38 -16.46 -8.88
C ALA A 18 0.38 -16.46 -7.71
N PRO A 19 -0.10 -17.64 -7.28
CA PRO A 19 -0.85 -17.78 -6.02
C PRO A 19 0.01 -17.37 -4.82
N LEU A 20 -0.65 -17.01 -3.72
CA LEU A 20 0.00 -16.86 -2.41
C LEU A 20 -0.20 -18.12 -1.60
N ASP A 21 0.78 -18.49 -0.79
CA ASP A 21 0.59 -19.55 0.20
C ASP A 21 -0.29 -19.03 1.34
N PHE A 22 -1.38 -19.75 1.62
CA PHE A 22 -2.30 -19.38 2.68
C PHE A 22 -1.80 -19.92 4.01
N PHE A 23 -1.77 -19.04 5.01
CA PHE A 23 -1.55 -19.42 6.40
C PHE A 23 -2.84 -19.98 7.02
N GLN A 24 -4.01 -19.54 6.53
CA GLN A 24 -5.32 -20.06 6.88
C GLN A 24 -6.20 -20.19 5.63
N PRO A 25 -7.01 -21.25 5.51
CA PRO A 25 -7.93 -21.41 4.39
C PRO A 25 -8.99 -20.30 4.38
N LEU A 26 -9.42 -19.88 3.17
CA LEU A 26 -10.48 -18.89 2.99
C LEU A 26 -11.85 -19.57 2.88
N PRO A 27 -12.79 -19.37 3.82
CA PRO A 27 -14.13 -19.90 3.67
C PRO A 27 -14.85 -19.28 2.48
N LYS A 28 -15.52 -20.10 1.67
CA LYS A 28 -16.27 -19.69 0.49
C LYS A 28 -17.29 -18.59 0.78
N ASP A 29 -18.06 -18.74 1.86
CA ASP A 29 -19.09 -17.77 2.23
C ASP A 29 -18.49 -16.44 2.70
N ALA A 30 -17.36 -16.49 3.42
CA ALA A 30 -16.63 -15.29 3.83
C ALA A 30 -16.10 -14.54 2.60
N ALA A 31 -15.52 -15.27 1.63
CA ALA A 31 -15.05 -14.68 0.37
C ALA A 31 -16.19 -13.98 -0.38
N ARG A 32 -17.35 -14.64 -0.50
CA ARG A 32 -18.53 -14.06 -1.15
C ARG A 32 -19.01 -12.81 -0.44
N SER A 33 -19.11 -12.86 0.89
CA SER A 33 -19.54 -11.72 1.71
C SER A 33 -18.63 -10.51 1.48
N GLU A 34 -17.31 -10.69 1.57
CA GLU A 34 -16.35 -9.62 1.38
C GLU A 34 -16.40 -9.01 -0.04
N VAL A 35 -16.51 -9.85 -1.08
CA VAL A 35 -16.63 -9.38 -2.46
C VAL A 35 -17.91 -8.57 -2.66
N LEU A 36 -19.05 -9.02 -2.14
CA LEU A 36 -20.31 -8.29 -2.25
C LEU A 36 -20.32 -7.00 -1.40
N THR A 37 -19.70 -7.01 -0.22
CA THR A 37 -19.52 -5.80 0.58
C THR A 37 -18.65 -4.77 -0.14
N PHE A 38 -17.56 -5.19 -0.76
CA PHE A 38 -16.72 -4.31 -1.59
C PHE A 38 -17.52 -3.68 -2.74
N LEU A 39 -18.30 -4.49 -3.46
CA LEU A 39 -19.17 -4.01 -4.53
C LEU A 39 -20.22 -3.03 -4.02
N ALA A 40 -20.89 -3.32 -2.90
CA ALA A 40 -21.90 -2.44 -2.33
C ALA A 40 -21.34 -1.06 -1.92
N GLN A 41 -20.06 -0.98 -1.55
CA GLN A 41 -19.42 0.27 -1.17
C GLN A 41 -19.00 1.15 -2.35
N GLN A 42 -18.62 0.55 -3.48
CA GLN A 42 -17.91 1.27 -4.56
C GLN A 42 -18.55 1.09 -5.95
N HIS A 43 -19.29 0.00 -6.17
CA HIS A 43 -19.70 -0.50 -7.48
C HIS A 43 -21.10 -1.15 -7.45
N ASP A 44 -22.03 -0.53 -6.73
CA ASP A 44 -23.38 -1.05 -6.46
C ASP A 44 -24.16 -1.42 -7.75
N ALA A 45 -23.98 -0.66 -8.82
CA ALA A 45 -24.57 -0.91 -10.13
C ALA A 45 -24.23 -2.30 -10.72
N HIS A 46 -23.13 -2.92 -10.29
CA HIS A 46 -22.69 -4.24 -10.76
C HIS A 46 -23.07 -5.38 -9.81
N LEU A 47 -23.66 -5.09 -8.65
CA LEU A 47 -23.91 -6.06 -7.58
C LEU A 47 -24.72 -7.28 -8.07
N PHE A 48 -25.82 -7.03 -8.79
CA PHE A 48 -26.68 -8.10 -9.29
C PHE A 48 -25.97 -9.02 -10.29
N LEU A 49 -25.27 -8.43 -11.27
CA LEU A 49 -24.54 -9.20 -12.28
C LEU A 49 -23.46 -10.07 -11.61
N VAL A 50 -22.66 -9.46 -10.74
CA VAL A 50 -21.53 -10.14 -10.11
C VAL A 50 -21.99 -11.23 -9.15
N ALA A 51 -23.03 -10.99 -8.35
CA ALA A 51 -23.61 -12.01 -7.47
C ALA A 51 -24.13 -13.22 -8.25
N ASN A 52 -24.86 -13.00 -9.35
CA ASN A 52 -25.36 -14.10 -10.17
C ASN A 52 -24.23 -14.90 -10.83
N ILE A 53 -23.19 -14.22 -11.33
CA ILE A 53 -22.02 -14.90 -11.90
C ILE A 53 -21.33 -15.74 -10.83
N TRP A 54 -21.12 -15.17 -9.63
CA TRP A 54 -20.53 -15.89 -8.50
C TRP A 54 -21.33 -17.16 -8.18
N ASP A 55 -22.64 -17.03 -7.97
CA ASP A 55 -23.51 -18.15 -7.58
C ASP A 55 -23.56 -19.24 -8.65
N HIS A 56 -23.42 -18.87 -9.94
CA HIS A 56 -23.34 -19.83 -11.03
C HIS A 56 -22.05 -20.66 -11.03
N ILE A 57 -20.91 -20.05 -10.71
CA ILE A 57 -19.60 -20.73 -10.80
C ILE A 57 -19.18 -21.41 -9.50
N ILE A 58 -19.67 -20.93 -8.35
CA ILE A 58 -19.17 -21.37 -7.04
C ILE A 58 -19.58 -22.79 -6.68
N GLY A 59 -20.63 -23.33 -7.29
CA GLY A 59 -21.17 -24.66 -6.96
C GLY A 59 -20.20 -25.82 -7.19
N ALA A 60 -19.17 -25.64 -8.03
CA ALA A 60 -18.13 -26.63 -8.29
C ALA A 60 -16.91 -26.50 -7.37
N GLU A 61 -16.87 -25.48 -6.50
CA GLU A 61 -15.72 -25.15 -5.68
C GLU A 61 -15.84 -25.75 -4.26
N PRO A 62 -14.70 -26.00 -3.59
CA PRO A 62 -14.70 -26.49 -2.20
C PRO A 62 -15.30 -25.47 -1.22
N GLU A 63 -15.67 -25.93 -0.03
CA GLU A 63 -16.16 -25.05 1.05
C GLU A 63 -15.11 -24.04 1.54
N THR A 64 -13.84 -24.36 1.34
CA THR A 64 -12.71 -23.49 1.66
C THR A 64 -11.69 -23.48 0.54
N PHE A 65 -11.10 -22.31 0.28
CA PHE A 65 -10.02 -22.16 -0.70
C PHE A 65 -8.65 -22.16 -0.03
N GLU A 66 -7.71 -22.79 -0.70
CA GLU A 66 -6.27 -22.60 -0.49
C GLU A 66 -5.74 -21.62 -1.54
N GLY A 67 -4.50 -21.19 -1.38
CA GLY A 67 -3.85 -20.23 -2.27
C GLY A 67 -4.01 -20.49 -3.76
N ALA A 68 -3.68 -21.71 -4.19
CA ALA A 68 -3.75 -22.13 -5.59
C ALA A 68 -5.19 -22.19 -6.12
N SER A 69 -6.13 -22.74 -5.34
CA SER A 69 -7.53 -22.85 -5.77
C SER A 69 -8.23 -21.49 -5.79
N TRP A 70 -7.93 -20.60 -4.84
CA TRP A 70 -8.42 -19.23 -4.85
C TRP A 70 -7.93 -18.43 -6.05
N HIS A 71 -6.65 -18.56 -6.41
CA HIS A 71 -6.08 -17.90 -7.58
C HIS A 71 -6.76 -18.39 -8.88
N ALA A 72 -6.88 -19.70 -9.07
CA ALA A 72 -7.55 -20.27 -10.24
C ALA A 72 -9.05 -19.93 -10.31
N PHE A 73 -9.74 -19.86 -9.17
CA PHE A 73 -11.10 -19.38 -9.09
C PHE A 73 -11.21 -17.90 -9.46
N SER A 74 -10.31 -17.06 -8.94
CA SER A 74 -10.30 -15.61 -9.19
C SER A 74 -10.19 -15.29 -10.68
N GLU A 75 -9.27 -15.94 -11.40
CA GLU A 75 -9.10 -15.73 -12.84
C GLU A 75 -10.39 -16.11 -13.61
N ARG A 76 -10.94 -17.31 -13.37
CA ARG A 76 -12.19 -17.77 -14.01
C ARG A 76 -13.38 -16.87 -13.71
N PHE A 77 -13.51 -16.42 -12.46
CA PHE A 77 -14.56 -15.52 -12.04
C PHE A 77 -14.46 -14.15 -12.72
N LEU A 78 -13.28 -13.55 -12.74
CA LEU A 78 -13.06 -12.23 -13.34
C LEU A 78 -13.25 -12.25 -14.86
N GLU A 79 -12.83 -13.32 -15.53
CA GLU A 79 -13.14 -13.53 -16.94
C GLU A 79 -14.65 -13.63 -17.19
N ALA A 80 -15.38 -14.37 -16.34
CA ALA A 80 -16.82 -14.48 -16.45
C ALA A 80 -17.52 -13.13 -16.22
N VAL A 81 -17.06 -12.35 -15.24
CA VAL A 81 -17.53 -10.97 -14.99
C VAL A 81 -17.27 -10.07 -16.19
N GLU A 82 -16.06 -10.11 -16.78
CA GLU A 82 -15.75 -9.33 -17.97
C GLU A 82 -16.68 -9.68 -19.15
N ARG A 83 -16.86 -10.98 -19.43
CA ARG A 83 -17.79 -11.44 -20.48
C ARG A 83 -19.23 -11.03 -20.20
N GLY A 84 -19.67 -11.14 -18.94
CA GLY A 84 -21.01 -10.73 -18.51
C GLY A 84 -21.26 -9.24 -18.74
N LEU A 85 -20.29 -8.38 -18.39
CA LEU A 85 -20.37 -6.93 -18.59
C LEU A 85 -20.41 -6.57 -20.08
N LYS A 86 -19.57 -7.20 -20.92
CA LYS A 86 -19.60 -7.01 -22.39
C LYS A 86 -20.96 -7.37 -22.97
N LYS A 87 -21.46 -8.56 -22.64
CA LYS A 87 -22.75 -9.05 -23.13
C LYS A 87 -23.91 -8.17 -22.66
N GLN A 88 -23.90 -7.73 -21.39
CA GLN A 88 -24.93 -6.83 -20.86
C GLN A 88 -24.95 -5.52 -21.65
N MET A 89 -23.78 -4.91 -21.87
CA MET A 89 -23.64 -3.68 -22.64
C MET A 89 -24.18 -3.84 -24.07
N GLU A 90 -23.74 -4.86 -24.80
CA GLU A 90 -24.16 -5.14 -26.17
C GLU A 90 -25.67 -5.38 -26.27
N SER A 91 -26.22 -6.21 -25.38
CA SER A 91 -27.65 -6.55 -25.37
C SER A 91 -28.57 -5.38 -24.98
N THR A 92 -28.06 -4.43 -24.18
CA THR A 92 -28.87 -3.33 -23.66
C THR A 92 -28.86 -2.13 -24.59
N LEU A 93 -27.70 -1.83 -25.20
CA LEU A 93 -27.48 -0.59 -25.94
C LEU A 93 -27.46 -0.78 -27.46
N GLY A 94 -27.03 -1.94 -27.96
CA GLY A 94 -26.95 -2.24 -29.39
C GLY A 94 -26.29 -1.10 -30.18
N ASP A 95 -26.99 -0.59 -31.19
CA ASP A 95 -26.51 0.49 -32.06
C ASP A 95 -26.26 1.83 -31.34
N GLN A 96 -26.80 2.03 -30.13
CA GLN A 96 -26.51 3.24 -29.34
C GLN A 96 -25.07 3.30 -28.85
N LEU A 97 -24.31 2.21 -28.92
CA LEU A 97 -22.90 2.17 -28.50
C LEU A 97 -22.00 3.11 -29.31
N ASP A 98 -22.34 3.38 -30.57
CA ASP A 98 -21.62 4.30 -31.44
C ASP A 98 -22.00 5.77 -31.23
N SER A 99 -23.05 6.03 -30.42
CA SER A 99 -23.44 7.39 -30.09
C SER A 99 -22.35 8.11 -29.31
N GLU A 100 -22.17 9.38 -29.64
CA GLU A 100 -21.21 10.24 -28.98
C GLU A 100 -21.75 10.68 -27.62
N VAL A 101 -21.00 10.43 -26.55
CA VAL A 101 -21.37 10.84 -25.17
C VAL A 101 -20.70 12.15 -24.80
N ILE A 102 -19.45 12.33 -25.23
CA ILE A 102 -18.70 13.59 -25.16
C ILE A 102 -17.93 13.74 -26.49
N PRO A 103 -17.56 14.97 -26.90
CA PRO A 103 -16.90 15.20 -28.18
C PRO A 103 -15.73 14.24 -28.45
N ARG A 104 -15.81 13.56 -29.60
CA ARG A 104 -14.93 12.53 -30.14
C ARG A 104 -14.84 11.23 -29.34
N ARG A 105 -15.83 10.95 -28.48
CA ARG A 105 -15.85 9.75 -27.62
C ARG A 105 -17.20 9.06 -27.69
N SER A 106 -17.20 7.84 -28.22
CA SER A 106 -18.39 7.00 -28.26
C SER A 106 -18.75 6.47 -26.87
N MET A 107 -20.00 6.07 -26.71
CA MET A 107 -20.49 5.39 -25.52
C MET A 107 -19.71 4.09 -25.27
N ALA A 108 -19.42 3.32 -26.33
CA ALA A 108 -18.60 2.11 -26.26
C ALA A 108 -17.24 2.38 -25.60
N LEU A 109 -16.52 3.42 -26.06
CA LEU A 109 -15.21 3.77 -25.53
C LEU A 109 -15.26 4.14 -24.04
N MET A 110 -16.28 4.89 -23.63
CA MET A 110 -16.43 5.31 -22.24
C MET A 110 -16.80 4.14 -21.32
N LEU A 111 -17.69 3.26 -21.77
CA LEU A 111 -18.09 2.06 -21.02
C LEU A 111 -16.95 1.05 -20.92
N GLU A 112 -16.19 0.84 -22.00
CA GLU A 112 -14.99 0.00 -22.01
C GLU A 112 -13.98 0.45 -20.95
N ARG A 113 -13.74 1.75 -20.85
CA ARG A 113 -12.84 2.30 -19.82
C ARG A 113 -13.36 2.15 -18.40
N ARG A 114 -14.66 2.39 -18.17
CA ARG A 114 -15.28 2.16 -16.86
C ARG A 114 -15.19 0.69 -16.46
N ARG A 115 -15.43 -0.22 -17.41
CA ARG A 115 -15.26 -1.66 -17.21
C ARG A 115 -13.82 -2.02 -16.87
N ALA A 116 -12.86 -1.42 -17.58
CA ALA A 116 -11.45 -1.66 -17.32
C ALA A 116 -11.05 -1.26 -15.90
N HIS A 117 -11.46 -0.07 -15.42
CA HIS A 117 -11.25 0.35 -14.03
C HIS A 117 -11.92 -0.60 -13.03
N PHE A 118 -13.19 -0.95 -13.26
CA PHE A 118 -13.91 -1.90 -12.42
C PHE A 118 -13.22 -3.26 -12.32
N LEU A 119 -12.70 -3.79 -13.43
CA LEU A 119 -11.97 -5.05 -13.43
C LEU A 119 -10.62 -4.96 -12.73
N VAL A 120 -9.94 -3.79 -12.75
CA VAL A 120 -8.73 -3.56 -11.93
C VAL A 120 -9.09 -3.64 -10.45
N ASP A 121 -10.15 -2.94 -10.04
CA ASP A 121 -10.62 -2.92 -8.66
C ASP A 121 -11.01 -4.32 -8.17
N MET A 122 -11.75 -5.07 -8.98
CA MET A 122 -12.12 -6.46 -8.66
C MET A 122 -10.89 -7.36 -8.53
N ARG A 123 -9.90 -7.24 -9.42
CA ARG A 123 -8.62 -7.97 -9.29
C ARG A 123 -7.91 -7.66 -7.98
N LEU A 124 -7.81 -6.39 -7.63
CA LEU A 124 -7.19 -5.95 -6.39
C LEU A 124 -7.96 -6.46 -5.17
N MET A 125 -9.29 -6.48 -5.23
CA MET A 125 -10.12 -7.02 -4.16
C MET A 125 -9.90 -8.53 -3.98
N MET A 126 -9.91 -9.31 -5.07
CA MET A 126 -9.63 -10.75 -5.01
C MET A 126 -8.21 -11.03 -4.47
N ARG A 127 -7.22 -10.24 -4.88
CA ARG A 127 -5.85 -10.34 -4.37
C ARG A 127 -5.73 -9.93 -2.90
N ARG A 128 -6.51 -8.95 -2.44
CA ARG A 128 -6.54 -8.53 -1.03
C ARG A 128 -7.01 -9.66 -0.12
N LEU A 129 -8.03 -10.41 -0.51
CA LEU A 129 -8.47 -11.61 0.22
C LEU A 129 -7.35 -12.65 0.32
N ALA A 130 -6.62 -12.87 -0.77
CA ALA A 130 -5.47 -13.76 -0.77
C ALA A 130 -4.38 -13.30 0.23
N HIS A 131 -4.09 -11.99 0.27
CA HIS A 131 -3.13 -11.46 1.24
C HIS A 131 -3.60 -11.63 2.68
N TYR A 132 -4.87 -11.39 2.99
CA TYR A 132 -5.38 -11.58 4.36
C TYR A 132 -5.17 -13.00 4.89
N MET A 133 -5.29 -13.98 4.01
CA MET A 133 -5.11 -15.40 4.33
C MET A 133 -3.64 -15.82 4.35
N ALA A 134 -2.79 -15.16 3.57
CA ALA A 134 -1.34 -15.39 3.55
C ALA A 134 -0.61 -14.80 4.77
N VAL A 135 -1.22 -13.84 5.47
CA VAL A 135 -0.60 -13.24 6.67
C VAL A 135 -0.42 -14.27 7.78
N SER A 136 0.83 -14.54 8.13
CA SER A 136 1.20 -15.41 9.26
C SER A 136 1.04 -14.71 10.61
N VAL A 137 0.95 -15.51 11.69
CA VAL A 137 0.99 -14.97 13.07
C VAL A 137 2.32 -14.26 13.35
N GLY A 138 3.43 -14.75 12.81
CA GLY A 138 4.75 -14.12 12.95
C GLY A 138 4.76 -12.68 12.42
N GLN A 139 4.22 -12.48 11.21
CA GLN A 139 4.06 -11.13 10.63
C GLN A 139 3.17 -10.24 11.50
N ARG A 140 2.02 -10.74 11.99
CA ARG A 140 1.14 -9.95 12.88
C ARG A 140 1.85 -9.50 14.15
N MET A 141 2.65 -10.38 14.76
CA MET A 141 3.43 -10.06 15.95
C MET A 141 4.53 -9.02 15.67
N GLU A 142 5.20 -9.13 14.51
CA GLU A 142 6.17 -8.14 14.07
C GLU A 142 5.50 -6.78 13.83
N TRP A 143 4.38 -6.74 13.10
CA TRP A 143 3.64 -5.51 12.82
C TRP A 143 3.16 -4.84 14.09
N GLN A 144 2.56 -5.58 15.03
CA GLN A 144 2.10 -5.03 16.30
C GLN A 144 3.26 -4.42 17.10
N ARG A 145 4.42 -5.08 17.12
CA ARG A 145 5.63 -4.58 17.77
C ARG A 145 6.09 -3.27 17.13
N MET A 146 6.17 -3.23 15.79
CA MET A 146 6.62 -2.04 15.07
C MET A 146 5.62 -0.88 15.14
N MET A 147 4.32 -1.17 15.10
CA MET A 147 3.27 -0.18 15.33
C MET A 147 3.37 0.44 16.72
N THR A 148 3.58 -0.38 17.75
CA THR A 148 3.71 0.09 19.13
C THR A 148 4.98 0.92 19.30
N ARG A 149 6.12 0.48 18.74
CA ARG A 149 7.36 1.27 18.72
C ARG A 149 7.18 2.62 18.04
N THR A 150 6.51 2.65 16.89
CA THR A 150 6.18 3.88 16.15
C THR A 150 5.34 4.81 17.02
N ARG A 151 4.29 4.29 17.67
CA ARG A 151 3.42 5.07 18.55
C ARG A 151 4.16 5.60 19.78
N CYS A 152 5.06 4.82 20.38
CA CYS A 152 5.89 5.28 21.50
C CYS A 152 6.82 6.42 21.07
N LEU A 153 7.46 6.31 19.91
CA LEU A 153 8.32 7.36 19.37
C LEU A 153 7.52 8.63 19.06
N ASP A 154 6.36 8.50 18.41
CA ASP A 154 5.42 9.61 18.17
C ASP A 154 5.05 10.32 19.49
N GLY A 155 4.83 9.56 20.57
CA GLY A 155 4.53 10.09 21.90
C GLY A 155 5.66 10.94 22.43
N ALA A 156 6.89 10.44 22.38
CA ALA A 156 8.08 11.16 22.82
C ALA A 156 8.35 12.42 21.96
N LEU A 157 8.18 12.34 20.63
CA LEU A 157 8.30 13.50 19.73
C LEU A 157 7.25 14.57 20.05
N LYS A 158 6.02 14.16 20.40
CA LYS A 158 4.94 15.07 20.78
C LYS A 158 5.23 15.77 22.11
N GLU A 159 5.68 15.03 23.12
CA GLU A 159 6.04 15.56 24.43
C GLU A 159 7.17 16.58 24.30
N LEU A 160 8.24 16.20 23.59
CA LEU A 160 9.33 17.11 23.24
C LEU A 160 8.83 18.38 22.54
N PHE A 161 7.93 18.26 21.56
CA PHE A 161 7.38 19.42 20.86
C PHE A 161 6.52 20.32 21.73
N THR A 162 5.73 19.73 22.64
CA THR A 162 4.75 20.45 23.46
C THR A 162 5.40 21.10 24.68
N GLU A 163 6.28 20.35 25.35
CA GLU A 163 6.91 20.77 26.60
C GLU A 163 8.28 21.39 26.34
N GLY A 164 9.05 20.88 25.38
CA GLY A 164 10.42 21.29 25.14
C GLY A 164 11.40 20.84 26.24
N VAL A 165 12.67 20.75 25.87
CA VAL A 165 13.79 20.43 26.78
C VAL A 165 14.56 21.71 27.08
N GLU A 166 14.96 21.90 28.34
CA GLU A 166 15.77 23.05 28.74
C GLU A 166 17.12 23.07 28.02
N THR A 167 17.53 24.26 27.58
CA THR A 167 18.80 24.48 26.90
C THR A 167 19.80 25.18 27.81
N PRO A 168 21.13 25.02 27.60
CA PRO A 168 22.16 25.61 28.48
C PRO A 168 22.11 27.14 28.62
N ASP A 169 21.49 27.83 27.66
CA ASP A 169 21.27 29.28 27.66
C ASP A 169 20.00 29.69 28.43
N GLY A 170 19.33 28.76 29.11
CA GLY A 170 18.10 28.99 29.86
C GLY A 170 16.83 29.00 29.01
N GLY A 171 16.93 28.70 27.72
CA GLY A 171 15.80 28.54 26.81
C GLY A 171 15.13 27.16 26.88
N ARG A 172 14.22 26.91 25.94
CA ARG A 172 13.60 25.59 25.71
C ARG A 172 13.66 25.23 24.23
N PHE A 173 13.92 23.97 23.92
CA PHE A 173 13.95 23.43 22.57
C PHE A 173 12.93 22.31 22.40
N GLY A 174 12.04 22.42 21.39
CA GLY A 174 10.98 21.42 21.14
C GLY A 174 11.07 20.65 19.82
N GLY A 175 11.99 21.00 18.90
CA GLY A 175 12.05 20.36 17.58
C GLY A 175 10.71 20.38 16.82
N LYS A 176 10.47 19.40 15.94
CA LYS A 176 9.16 19.18 15.32
C LYS A 176 8.40 18.03 15.98
N GLY A 177 7.08 18.20 16.12
CA GLY A 177 6.17 17.21 16.70
C GLY A 177 5.30 16.50 15.67
N PHE A 178 5.84 16.17 14.48
CA PHE A 178 5.09 15.34 13.52
C PHE A 178 4.80 13.97 14.11
N ARG A 179 3.64 13.43 13.74
CA ARG A 179 3.15 12.15 14.22
C ARG A 179 2.66 11.32 13.06
N SER A 180 2.84 10.03 13.20
CA SER A 180 2.37 8.96 12.32
C SER A 180 1.10 8.30 12.88
N THR A 181 0.41 8.98 13.81
CA THR A 181 -0.79 8.48 14.50
C THR A 181 -1.87 8.09 13.50
N TRP A 182 -2.35 6.84 13.62
CA TRP A 182 -3.30 6.17 12.71
C TRP A 182 -2.72 5.69 11.38
N GLN A 183 -1.41 5.87 11.15
CA GLN A 183 -0.70 5.41 9.96
C GLN A 183 0.30 4.30 10.28
N GLU A 184 0.36 3.81 11.51
CA GLU A 184 1.36 2.84 11.95
C GLU A 184 1.28 1.52 11.20
N GLY A 185 0.13 1.19 10.62
CA GLY A 185 -0.04 0.00 9.77
C GLY A 185 0.89 -0.03 8.56
N VAL A 186 1.48 1.11 8.16
CA VAL A 186 2.47 1.18 7.07
C VAL A 186 3.70 0.29 7.32
N VAL A 187 3.97 -0.09 8.59
CA VAL A 187 5.03 -1.04 8.95
C VAL A 187 4.89 -2.38 8.21
N ALA A 188 3.68 -2.77 7.80
CA ALA A 188 3.45 -4.03 7.10
C ALA A 188 4.14 -4.10 5.74
N VAL A 189 4.36 -2.94 5.08
CA VAL A 189 5.09 -2.85 3.82
C VAL A 189 6.48 -3.46 3.96
N ALA A 190 7.18 -3.19 5.06
CA ALA A 190 8.52 -3.69 5.32
C ALA A 190 8.62 -5.23 5.25
N THR A 191 7.59 -5.95 5.73
CA THR A 191 7.60 -7.43 5.69
C THR A 191 7.35 -8.02 4.31
N ALA A 192 6.92 -7.22 3.34
CA ALA A 192 6.81 -7.61 1.93
C ALA A 192 8.10 -7.34 1.13
N LEU A 193 9.09 -6.70 1.76
CA LEU A 193 10.34 -6.30 1.14
C LEU A 193 11.50 -7.20 1.59
N HIS A 194 12.52 -7.32 0.75
CA HIS A 194 13.82 -7.86 1.13
C HIS A 194 14.57 -6.83 1.96
N ARG A 195 14.75 -7.12 3.25
CA ARG A 195 15.39 -6.21 4.22
C ARG A 195 16.66 -6.80 4.79
N GLN A 196 17.55 -5.92 5.24
CA GLN A 196 18.76 -6.28 5.99
C GLN A 196 18.87 -5.37 7.23
N PRO A 197 17.99 -5.55 8.24
CA PRO A 197 17.89 -4.62 9.36
C PRO A 197 19.16 -4.55 10.24
N ASP A 198 20.01 -5.59 10.16
CA ASP A 198 21.27 -5.69 10.90
C ASP A 198 22.50 -5.31 10.05
N ALA A 199 22.28 -4.68 8.89
CA ALA A 199 23.37 -4.23 8.03
C ALA A 199 24.30 -3.24 8.77
N PRO A 200 25.63 -3.32 8.56
CA PRO A 200 26.60 -2.42 9.18
C PRO A 200 26.29 -0.94 8.91
N ARG A 201 26.60 -0.05 9.86
CA ARG A 201 26.30 1.40 9.75
C ARG A 201 26.98 2.10 8.56
N ASP A 202 28.07 1.54 8.05
CA ASP A 202 28.79 2.01 6.87
C ASP A 202 28.25 1.42 5.55
N ALA A 203 27.33 0.46 5.62
CA ALA A 203 26.66 -0.11 4.46
C ALA A 203 25.81 0.92 3.72
N ARG A 204 25.69 0.72 2.41
CA ARG A 204 24.89 1.54 1.48
C ARG A 204 24.39 0.65 0.33
N PRO A 205 23.38 1.07 -0.43
CA PRO A 205 22.93 0.33 -1.60
C PRO A 205 24.09 0.03 -2.57
N GLY A 206 24.32 -1.25 -2.87
CA GLY A 206 25.43 -1.72 -3.70
C GLY A 206 26.79 -1.80 -2.99
N GLN A 207 26.84 -1.49 -1.69
CA GLN A 207 28.02 -1.60 -0.83
C GLN A 207 27.59 -2.08 0.57
N GLY A 208 27.32 -3.37 0.71
CA GLY A 208 26.95 -3.99 1.99
C GLY A 208 25.47 -3.92 2.36
N TYR A 209 24.64 -3.23 1.56
CA TYR A 209 23.18 -3.34 1.59
C TYR A 209 22.65 -3.72 0.20
N ASP A 210 21.97 -4.87 0.11
CA ASP A 210 21.42 -5.41 -1.15
C ASP A 210 19.90 -5.61 -1.09
N GLY A 211 19.24 -5.05 -0.07
CA GLY A 211 17.78 -5.11 0.09
C GLY A 211 17.04 -4.08 -0.77
N ASP A 212 15.71 -4.12 -0.66
CA ASP A 212 14.84 -3.15 -1.31
C ASP A 212 14.98 -1.75 -0.69
N LEU A 213 14.67 -0.73 -1.48
CA LEU A 213 14.73 0.67 -1.07
C LEU A 213 13.34 1.23 -0.82
N VAL A 214 13.21 2.05 0.22
CA VAL A 214 12.00 2.82 0.51
C VAL A 214 12.32 4.30 0.60
N ALA A 215 11.38 5.14 0.17
CA ALA A 215 11.43 6.59 0.33
C ALA A 215 10.23 7.04 1.17
N PRO A 216 10.25 6.79 2.50
CA PRO A 216 9.14 7.15 3.37
C PRO A 216 8.94 8.66 3.40
N MET A 217 7.68 9.10 3.40
CA MET A 217 7.36 10.49 3.68
C MET A 217 7.59 10.79 5.17
N ILE A 218 7.59 12.07 5.57
CA ILE A 218 7.78 12.49 6.97
C ILE A 218 6.76 11.90 7.98
N ARG A 219 5.68 11.28 7.50
CA ARG A 219 4.68 10.59 8.34
C ARG A 219 4.77 9.06 8.27
N ASP A 220 5.67 8.52 7.46
CA ASP A 220 5.88 7.08 7.29
C ASP A 220 7.05 6.60 8.16
N ILE A 221 7.28 7.23 9.32
CA ILE A 221 8.37 6.89 10.24
C ILE A 221 8.31 5.40 10.62
N GLY A 222 7.09 4.85 10.77
CA GLY A 222 6.91 3.43 11.04
C GLY A 222 7.53 2.53 9.97
N LEU A 223 7.47 2.92 8.69
CA LEU A 223 8.14 2.18 7.61
C LEU A 223 9.66 2.24 7.76
N GLY A 224 10.22 3.43 8.02
CA GLY A 224 11.67 3.58 8.27
C GLY A 224 12.15 2.70 9.42
N LEU A 225 11.45 2.75 10.56
CA LEU A 225 11.75 1.89 11.71
C LEU A 225 11.64 0.40 11.35
N ALA A 226 10.62 0.01 10.58
CA ALA A 226 10.41 -1.37 10.15
C ALA A 226 11.48 -1.87 9.17
N MET A 227 12.13 -0.98 8.43
CA MET A 227 13.29 -1.34 7.60
C MET A 227 14.56 -1.58 8.41
N GLY A 228 14.68 -1.00 9.60
CA GLY A 228 15.84 -1.14 10.48
C GLY A 228 16.35 0.19 11.04
N ASP A 229 15.73 1.32 10.68
CA ASP A 229 16.09 2.61 11.25
C ASP A 229 15.80 2.66 12.77
N THR A 230 16.51 3.52 13.48
CA THR A 230 16.43 3.57 14.95
C THR A 230 15.69 4.80 15.46
N PRO A 231 14.99 4.69 16.60
CA PRO A 231 14.41 5.87 17.26
C PRO A 231 15.44 6.96 17.55
N LEU A 232 16.71 6.59 17.79
CA LEU A 232 17.79 7.54 18.03
C LEU A 232 18.15 8.33 16.77
N ASP A 233 18.24 7.66 15.61
CA ASP A 233 18.50 8.29 14.32
C ASP A 233 17.37 9.28 13.97
N VAL A 234 16.11 8.88 14.17
CA VAL A 234 14.93 9.75 13.98
C VAL A 234 14.99 10.97 14.93
N MET A 235 15.29 10.75 16.20
CA MET A 235 15.43 11.83 17.19
C MET A 235 16.59 12.77 16.83
N ALA A 236 17.76 12.25 16.46
CA ALA A 236 18.90 13.05 16.05
C ALA A 236 18.60 13.89 14.80
N ALA A 237 17.86 13.33 13.85
CA ALA A 237 17.39 14.05 12.67
C ALA A 237 16.36 15.16 12.98
N ASN A 238 15.57 15.02 14.04
CA ASN A 238 14.61 16.03 14.49
C ASN A 238 15.26 17.14 15.34
N LEU A 239 16.18 16.75 16.21
CA LEU A 239 16.82 17.66 17.17
C LEU A 239 17.90 18.54 16.51
N GLY A 240 18.36 18.19 15.31
CA GLY A 240 19.29 18.99 14.48
C GLY A 240 20.69 19.07 15.08
N LYS A 241 21.35 17.92 15.31
CA LYS A 241 22.60 17.87 16.09
C LYS A 241 23.63 16.85 15.61
N VAL A 242 24.81 16.99 16.24
CA VAL A 242 25.87 15.98 16.49
C VAL A 242 25.32 14.57 16.46
N GLY A 243 25.95 13.70 15.67
CA GLY A 243 25.61 12.28 15.57
C GLY A 243 24.41 11.94 14.67
N SER A 244 23.71 12.92 14.09
CA SER A 244 22.73 12.62 13.04
C SER A 244 23.45 12.14 11.78
N ASN A 245 22.93 11.05 11.20
CA ASN A 245 23.40 10.51 9.91
C ASN A 245 23.02 11.39 8.70
N GLN A 246 22.25 12.48 8.92
CA GLN A 246 21.83 13.45 7.91
C GLN A 246 22.70 14.72 7.95
N ASN A 247 24.01 14.56 7.84
CA ASN A 247 24.99 15.65 8.02
C ASN A 247 25.60 16.20 6.73
N GLY A 248 25.17 15.67 5.57
CA GLY A 248 25.69 16.12 4.27
C GLY A 248 27.22 15.96 4.11
N GLY A 249 27.86 15.10 4.91
CA GLY A 249 29.31 14.92 4.93
C GLY A 249 30.08 15.86 5.85
N TRP A 250 29.40 16.68 6.65
CA TRP A 250 30.00 17.62 7.59
C TRP A 250 29.90 17.08 9.01
N GLU A 251 31.02 17.06 9.74
CA GLU A 251 31.02 16.63 11.15
C GLU A 251 30.13 17.55 11.97
N ASP A 252 29.28 16.95 12.81
CA ASP A 252 28.35 17.63 13.72
C ASP A 252 27.31 18.60 13.13
N ALA A 253 27.24 18.74 11.81
CA ALA A 253 26.26 19.57 11.11
C ALA A 253 25.03 18.78 10.63
N GLY A 254 24.55 17.87 11.48
CA GLY A 254 23.51 16.91 11.16
C GLY A 254 22.08 17.34 11.47
N GLY A 255 21.14 16.74 10.73
CA GLY A 255 19.70 16.78 11.02
C GLY A 255 18.94 17.84 10.22
N ARG A 256 17.68 17.50 9.92
CA ARG A 256 16.80 18.35 9.12
C ARG A 256 15.35 17.97 9.40
N ASP A 257 14.79 18.40 10.53
CA ASP A 257 13.34 18.47 10.69
C ASP A 257 12.57 17.17 10.34
N LEU A 258 13.02 16.01 10.84
CA LEU A 258 12.46 14.68 10.55
C LEU A 258 12.58 14.21 9.09
N HIS A 259 13.49 14.78 8.31
CA HIS A 259 13.92 14.19 7.04
C HIS A 259 14.88 13.05 7.34
N VAL A 260 14.33 11.93 7.81
CA VAL A 260 15.11 10.78 8.26
C VAL A 260 15.50 9.92 7.06
N GLY A 261 16.77 9.55 7.00
CA GLY A 261 17.29 8.56 6.06
C GLY A 261 18.22 7.59 6.80
N ALA A 262 18.25 6.33 6.38
CA ALA A 262 19.10 5.30 6.93
C ALA A 262 19.56 4.39 5.79
N TRP A 263 20.58 4.86 5.05
CA TRP A 263 21.09 4.22 3.84
C TRP A 263 21.52 2.76 4.06
N HIS A 264 22.10 2.46 5.22
CA HIS A 264 22.53 1.12 5.60
C HIS A 264 21.40 0.10 5.64
N VAL A 265 20.14 0.53 5.81
CA VAL A 265 18.95 -0.33 5.85
C VAL A 265 17.94 0.03 4.76
N GLY A 266 18.40 0.67 3.68
CA GLY A 266 17.58 0.96 2.50
C GLY A 266 16.53 2.07 2.67
N VAL A 267 16.66 2.92 3.68
CA VAL A 267 15.74 4.06 3.89
C VAL A 267 16.34 5.32 3.28
N LEU A 268 15.72 5.82 2.22
CA LEU A 268 16.10 7.07 1.57
C LEU A 268 15.48 8.27 2.31
N PRO A 269 16.20 9.39 2.45
CA PRO A 269 15.66 10.58 3.09
C PRO A 269 14.51 11.18 2.25
N PRO A 270 13.40 11.62 2.87
CA PRO A 270 12.35 12.31 2.13
C PRO A 270 12.88 13.63 1.56
N THR A 271 12.42 14.00 0.36
CA THR A 271 12.74 15.29 -0.27
C THR A 271 11.51 16.18 -0.31
N ALA A 272 11.67 17.46 0.05
CA ALA A 272 10.71 18.52 -0.25
C ALA A 272 11.25 19.40 -1.40
N PRO A 273 10.40 19.91 -2.31
CA PRO A 273 8.93 19.91 -2.28
C PRO A 273 8.31 18.58 -2.73
N LEU A 274 7.04 18.39 -2.37
CA LEU A 274 6.19 17.37 -2.99
C LEU A 274 6.01 17.73 -4.48
N PRO A 275 6.14 16.77 -5.41
CA PRO A 275 5.87 16.99 -6.83
C PRO A 275 4.40 17.32 -7.12
#